data_AF-A0A7V9L533-F1
#
_entry.id   AF-A0A7V9L533-F1
#
_cell.length_a   1.000
_cell.length_b   1.000
_cell.length_c   1.000
_cell.angle_alpha   90.00
_cell.angle_beta   90.00
_cell.angle_gamma   90.00
#
_symmetry.space_group_name_H-M   'P 1'
#
loop_
_entity.id
_entity.type
_entity.pdbx_description
1 polymer ?
#
loop_
_entity_poly.entity_id
_entity_poly.type
_entity_poly.pdbx_seq_one_letter_code
_entity_poly.pdbx_strand_id
1 'polypeptide(L)'
;QPTDGERSLLWEMRQLLWRTEHPQIKSSVDYRKNIVSATGRDPDLEQLRSLYQSPGSTVFEQREEDDFNVFRIELDGVIVRFTEESFRIAVMVEGQLSELRMRGLQQHVLARASALHASAWEVTIS
;
A
#
# COMPACT_ATOMS: atom_id res chain seq x y z
N GLN A 1 15.54 4.78 15.74
CA GLN A 1 14.43 3.84 15.98
C GLN A 1 13.20 4.47 15.35
N PRO A 2 12.47 3.79 14.45
CA PRO A 2 11.14 4.28 14.12
C PRO A 2 10.23 4.03 15.33
N THR A 3 9.47 5.06 15.70
CA THR A 3 8.54 4.99 16.83
C THR A 3 7.20 4.45 16.31
N ASP A 4 6.60 3.52 17.02
CA ASP A 4 5.23 3.07 16.76
C ASP A 4 4.28 4.27 16.55
N GLY A 5 3.44 4.23 15.51
CA GLY A 5 2.34 5.19 15.32
C GLY A 5 2.63 6.42 14.45
N GLU A 6 3.67 6.44 13.63
CA GLU A 6 3.82 7.48 12.60
C GLU A 6 2.78 7.31 11.47
N ARG A 7 2.27 8.43 10.96
CA ARG A 7 1.26 8.43 9.90
C ARG A 7 1.85 7.82 8.63
N SER A 8 1.11 6.89 8.04
CA SER A 8 1.36 6.33 6.72
C SER A 8 1.39 7.44 5.66
N LEU A 9 2.40 7.41 4.80
CA LEU A 9 2.57 8.30 3.64
C LEU A 9 1.88 7.76 2.39
N LEU A 10 1.17 6.62 2.49
CA LEU A 10 0.49 6.02 1.35
C LEU A 10 -0.49 6.99 0.70
N TRP A 11 -1.23 7.77 1.49
CA TRP A 11 -2.13 8.79 0.95
C TRP A 11 -1.38 9.80 0.07
N GLU A 12 -0.31 10.40 0.58
CA GLU A 12 0.52 11.35 -0.16
C GLU A 12 1.09 10.72 -1.44
N MET A 13 1.53 9.47 -1.36
CA MET A 13 2.05 8.73 -2.51
C MET A 13 0.96 8.42 -3.55
N ARG A 14 -0.25 8.05 -3.13
CA ARG A 14 -1.42 7.82 -4.01
C ARG A 14 -1.84 9.11 -4.70
N GLN A 15 -1.86 10.23 -3.98
CA GLN A 15 -2.14 11.54 -4.55
C GLN A 15 -1.08 11.96 -5.58
N LEU A 16 0.21 11.70 -5.30
CA LEU A 16 1.29 11.96 -6.25
C LEU A 16 1.17 11.10 -7.52
N LEU A 17 0.87 9.81 -7.37
CA LEU A 17 0.64 8.89 -8.48
C LEU A 17 -0.50 9.38 -9.37
N TRP A 18 -1.66 9.64 -8.77
CA TRP A 18 -2.84 10.10 -9.48
C TRP A 18 -2.60 11.41 -10.24
N ARG A 19 -1.86 12.36 -9.65
CA ARG A 19 -1.47 13.62 -10.34
C ARG A 19 -0.53 13.40 -11.51
N THR A 20 0.34 12.39 -11.42
CA THR A 20 1.23 12.02 -12.53
C THR A 20 0.43 11.46 -13.69
N GLU A 21 -0.66 10.74 -13.41
CA GLU A 21 -1.59 10.19 -14.41
C GLU A 21 -2.56 11.24 -14.96
N HIS A 22 -2.83 12.32 -14.20
CA HIS A 22 -3.80 13.36 -14.54
C HIS A 22 -3.17 14.77 -14.50
N PRO A 23 -2.17 15.08 -15.34
CA PRO A 23 -1.40 16.33 -15.28
C PRO A 23 -2.24 17.61 -15.51
N GLN A 24 -3.42 17.49 -16.12
CA GLN A 24 -4.36 18.58 -16.33
C GLN A 24 -4.99 19.09 -15.03
N ILE A 25 -5.01 18.29 -13.96
CA ILE A 25 -5.63 18.64 -12.69
C ILE A 25 -4.62 19.36 -11.80
N LYS A 26 -4.85 20.65 -11.57
CA LYS A 26 -4.00 21.48 -10.73
C LYS A 26 -4.39 21.32 -9.26
N SER A 27 -3.41 21.06 -8.41
CA SER A 27 -3.50 21.14 -6.95
C SER A 27 -2.31 21.94 -6.42
N SER A 28 -2.54 22.70 -5.35
CA SER A 28 -1.53 23.51 -4.67
C SER A 28 -0.60 22.69 -3.77
N VAL A 29 -0.93 21.42 -3.50
CA VAL A 29 -0.17 20.58 -2.57
C VAL A 29 1.00 19.89 -3.28
N ASP A 30 2.23 20.11 -2.80
CA ASP A 30 3.41 19.42 -3.31
C ASP A 30 3.66 18.10 -2.55
N TYR A 31 2.93 17.06 -2.95
CA TYR A 31 3.03 15.73 -2.33
C TYR A 31 4.45 15.15 -2.43
N ARG A 32 5.16 15.37 -3.54
CA ARG A 32 6.54 14.89 -3.72
C ARG A 32 7.45 15.51 -2.67
N LYS A 33 7.39 16.83 -2.48
CA LYS A 33 8.19 17.52 -1.45
C LYS A 33 7.89 17.00 -0.05
N ASN A 34 6.61 16.75 0.28
CA ASN A 34 6.23 16.20 1.58
C ASN A 34 6.85 14.81 1.81
N ILE A 35 6.78 13.92 0.81
CA ILE A 35 7.34 12.57 0.91
C ILE A 35 8.87 12.61 1.01
N VAL A 36 9.54 13.43 0.19
CA VAL A 36 11.01 13.60 0.25
C VAL A 36 11.43 14.17 1.60
N SER A 37 10.67 15.12 2.16
CA SER A 37 10.97 15.69 3.48
C SER A 37 10.83 14.65 4.61
N ALA A 38 9.89 13.71 4.49
CA ALA A 38 9.65 12.68 5.50
C ALA A 38 10.61 11.50 5.38
N THR A 39 10.97 11.09 4.16
CA THR A 39 11.74 9.85 3.90
C THR A 39 13.18 10.10 3.47
N GLY A 40 13.54 11.35 3.15
CA GLY A 40 14.85 11.71 2.60
C GLY A 40 15.08 11.28 1.14
N ARG A 41 14.07 10.74 0.44
CA ARG A 41 14.20 10.22 -0.92
C ARG A 41 12.94 10.41 -1.76
N ASP A 42 13.09 10.29 -3.07
CA ASP A 42 11.96 10.32 -3.99
C ASP A 42 11.12 9.02 -3.85
N PRO A 43 9.77 9.10 -3.89
CA PRO A 43 8.93 7.92 -3.83
C PRO A 43 9.06 7.03 -5.07
N ASP A 44 9.18 5.73 -4.86
CA ASP A 44 9.08 4.73 -5.92
C ASP A 44 7.60 4.42 -6.21
N LEU A 45 7.05 5.08 -7.23
CA LEU A 45 5.65 4.95 -7.61
C LEU A 45 5.33 3.58 -8.23
N GLU A 46 6.29 2.90 -8.83
CA GLU A 46 6.10 1.54 -9.36
C GLU A 46 6.02 0.52 -8.22
N GLN A 47 6.80 0.74 -7.15
CA GLN A 47 6.65 -0.02 -5.92
C GLN A 47 5.28 0.22 -5.25
N LEU A 48 4.76 1.45 -5.30
CA LEU A 48 3.40 1.74 -4.83
C LEU A 48 2.32 1.03 -5.65
N ARG A 49 2.43 1.02 -6.99
CA ARG A 49 1.50 0.30 -7.88
C ARG A 49 1.45 -1.18 -7.56
N SER A 50 2.60 -1.76 -7.27
CA SER A 50 2.74 -3.18 -7.02
C SER A 50 2.56 -3.55 -5.53
N LEU A 51 2.31 -2.62 -4.61
CA LEU A 51 2.28 -2.88 -3.15
C LEU A 51 1.50 -4.16 -2.78
N TYR A 52 0.33 -4.38 -3.38
CA TYR A 52 -0.53 -5.54 -3.11
C TYR A 52 -0.41 -6.69 -4.12
N GLN A 53 0.40 -6.53 -5.18
CA GLN A 53 0.62 -7.54 -6.22
C GLN A 53 1.60 -8.63 -5.77
N SER A 54 1.12 -9.55 -4.93
CA SER A 54 1.89 -10.72 -4.47
C SER A 54 2.09 -11.74 -5.60
N PRO A 55 3.19 -12.51 -5.64
CA PRO A 55 3.42 -13.53 -6.67
C PRO A 55 2.26 -14.53 -6.80
N GLY A 56 1.69 -14.62 -8.00
CA GLY A 56 0.54 -15.48 -8.30
C GLY A 56 -0.81 -14.91 -7.85
N SER A 57 -0.86 -13.62 -7.49
CA SER A 57 -2.14 -12.94 -7.25
C SER A 57 -2.68 -12.27 -8.51
N THR A 58 -4.00 -12.16 -8.57
CA THR A 58 -4.71 -11.35 -9.55
C THR A 58 -5.25 -10.11 -8.85
N VAL A 59 -4.95 -8.91 -9.34
CA VAL A 59 -5.49 -7.66 -8.79
C VAL A 59 -6.86 -7.41 -9.37
N PHE A 60 -7.83 -7.08 -8.52
CA PHE A 60 -9.12 -6.58 -8.98
C PHE A 60 -9.00 -5.09 -9.29
N GLU A 61 -9.56 -4.66 -10.42
CA GLU A 61 -9.76 -3.24 -10.68
C GLU A 61 -10.66 -2.64 -9.60
N GLN A 62 -10.34 -1.41 -9.15
CA GLN A 62 -11.20 -0.68 -8.24
C GLN A 62 -12.53 -0.42 -8.94
N ARG A 63 -13.65 -0.82 -8.32
CA ARG A 63 -14.99 -0.49 -8.83
C ARG A 63 -15.31 0.95 -8.44
N GLU A 64 -16.12 1.65 -9.24
CA GLU A 64 -16.54 3.03 -8.93
C GLU A 64 -17.24 3.16 -7.57
N GLU A 65 -17.82 2.06 -7.07
CA GLU A 65 -18.49 1.97 -5.77
C GLU A 65 -17.55 1.64 -4.60
N ASP A 66 -16.29 1.30 -4.87
CA ASP A 66 -15.33 0.95 -3.83
C ASP A 66 -14.73 2.21 -3.17
N ASP A 67 -14.50 2.13 -1.86
CA ASP A 67 -13.71 3.14 -1.16
C ASP A 67 -12.31 3.23 -1.77
N PHE A 68 -11.84 4.46 -2.04
CA PHE A 68 -10.57 4.74 -2.75
C PHE A 68 -9.32 4.14 -2.08
N ASN A 69 -9.41 3.78 -0.79
CA ASN A 69 -8.35 3.21 0.03
C ASN A 69 -8.47 1.69 0.20
N VAL A 70 -9.43 1.05 -0.47
CA VAL A 70 -9.65 -0.40 -0.45
C VAL A 70 -9.09 -1.04 -1.71
N PHE A 71 -8.26 -2.07 -1.52
CA PHE A 71 -7.64 -2.83 -2.59
C PHE A 71 -7.94 -4.31 -2.40
N ARG A 72 -8.18 -5.02 -3.50
CA ARG A 72 -8.47 -6.45 -3.46
C ARG A 72 -7.58 -7.21 -4.42
N ILE A 73 -7.11 -8.37 -3.96
CA ILE A 73 -6.46 -9.36 -4.80
C ILE A 73 -7.10 -10.72 -4.59
N GLU A 74 -7.00 -11.59 -5.58
CA GLU A 74 -7.24 -13.01 -5.44
C GLU A 74 -5.91 -13.74 -5.37
N LEU A 75 -5.75 -14.65 -4.42
CA LEU A 75 -4.57 -15.51 -4.27
C LEU A 75 -5.05 -16.94 -4.00
N ASP A 76 -4.74 -17.86 -4.91
CA ASP A 76 -5.19 -19.26 -4.86
C ASP A 76 -6.72 -19.40 -4.66
N GLY A 77 -7.51 -18.55 -5.32
CA GLY A 77 -8.98 -18.53 -5.20
C GLY A 77 -9.51 -17.91 -3.90
N VAL A 78 -8.63 -17.36 -3.04
CA VAL A 78 -8.99 -16.67 -1.80
C VAL A 78 -8.87 -15.17 -2.01
N ILE A 79 -9.91 -14.43 -1.61
CA ILE A 79 -9.90 -12.97 -1.70
C ILE A 79 -9.15 -12.39 -0.50
N VAL A 80 -8.24 -11.47 -0.78
CA VAL A 80 -7.57 -10.67 0.24
C VAL A 80 -7.89 -9.20 0.01
N ARG A 81 -8.43 -8.56 1.05
CA ARG A 81 -8.77 -7.15 1.07
C ARG A 81 -7.78 -6.38 1.93
N PHE A 82 -7.21 -5.32 1.35
CA PHE A 82 -6.35 -4.35 2.02
C PHE A 82 -7.13 -3.05 2.19
N THR A 83 -7.05 -2.45 3.37
CA THR A 83 -7.59 -1.12 3.64
C THR A 83 -6.45 -0.25 4.14
N GLU A 84 -6.11 0.78 3.36
CA GLU A 84 -5.11 1.76 3.76
C GLU A 84 -5.74 2.73 4.77
N GLU A 85 -5.28 2.70 6.02
CA GLU A 85 -5.66 3.63 7.07
C GLU A 85 -4.52 4.63 7.35
N SER A 86 -4.81 5.67 8.14
CA SER A 86 -3.83 6.72 8.46
C SER A 86 -2.53 6.21 9.06
N PHE A 87 -2.52 5.06 9.74
CA PHE A 87 -1.35 4.56 10.49
C PHE A 87 -1.01 3.10 10.18
N ARG A 88 -1.84 2.40 9.40
CA ARG A 88 -1.67 0.96 9.16
C ARG A 88 -2.31 0.56 7.85
N ILE A 89 -1.96 -0.63 7.38
CA ILE A 89 -2.71 -1.35 6.35
C ILE A 89 -3.46 -2.45 7.07
N ALA A 90 -4.79 -2.38 7.11
CA ALA A 90 -5.61 -3.47 7.60
C ALA A 90 -5.76 -4.52 6.50
N VAL A 91 -5.54 -5.80 6.83
CA VAL A 91 -5.62 -6.92 5.88
C VAL A 91 -6.69 -7.89 6.35
N MET A 92 -7.66 -8.20 5.48
CA MET A 92 -8.68 -9.21 5.72
C MET A 92 -8.57 -10.30 4.66
N VAL A 93 -8.50 -11.55 5.11
CA VAL A 93 -8.47 -12.74 4.23
C VAL A 93 -9.83 -13.43 4.30
N GLU A 94 -10.52 -13.50 3.17
CA GLU A 94 -11.86 -14.07 3.05
C GLU A 94 -11.74 -15.57 2.68
N GLY A 95 -11.45 -16.38 3.69
CA GLY A 95 -11.23 -17.82 3.52
C GLY A 95 -9.96 -18.27 4.22
N GLN A 96 -9.28 -19.28 3.66
CA GLN A 96 -8.08 -19.84 4.25
C GLN A 96 -6.94 -19.90 3.23
N LEU A 97 -5.91 -19.10 3.46
CA LEU A 97 -4.62 -19.24 2.78
C LEU A 97 -3.78 -20.30 3.47
N SER A 98 -2.94 -21.00 2.71
CA SER A 98 -1.90 -21.83 3.31
C SER A 98 -0.89 -20.97 4.09
N GLU A 99 -0.26 -21.54 5.12
CA GLU A 99 0.80 -20.87 5.89
C GLU A 99 1.94 -20.33 5.02
N LEU A 100 2.25 -21.02 3.92
CA LEU A 100 3.25 -20.55 2.96
C LEU A 100 2.78 -19.29 2.24
N ARG A 101 1.53 -19.27 1.76
CA ARG A 101 0.95 -18.11 1.07
C ARG A 101 0.75 -16.93 2.01
N MET A 102 0.27 -17.16 3.23
CA MET A 102 0.13 -16.11 4.24
C MET A 102 1.47 -15.45 4.56
N ARG A 103 2.52 -16.24 4.82
CA ARG A 103 3.87 -15.70 5.08
C ARG A 103 4.45 -14.97 3.87
N GLY A 104 4.30 -15.53 2.67
CA GLY A 104 4.74 -14.87 1.45
C GLY A 104 4.04 -13.53 1.23
N LEU A 105 2.73 -13.47 1.47
CA LEU A 105 1.96 -12.24 1.40
C LEU A 105 2.41 -11.20 2.42
N GLN A 106 2.58 -11.60 3.68
CA GLN A 106 3.06 -10.73 4.75
C GLN A 106 4.44 -10.17 4.43
N GLN A 107 5.41 -11.02 4.09
CA GLN A 107 6.77 -10.60 3.73
C GLN A 107 6.78 -9.63 2.56
N HIS A 108 5.95 -9.88 1.56
CA HIS A 108 5.84 -9.06 0.37
C HIS A 108 5.33 -7.65 0.68
N VAL A 109 4.20 -7.55 1.39
CA VAL A 109 3.60 -6.26 1.77
C VAL A 109 4.54 -5.52 2.73
N LEU A 110 5.13 -6.23 3.69
CA LEU A 110 6.08 -5.67 4.66
C LEU A 110 7.30 -5.06 3.99
N ALA A 111 7.90 -5.79 3.05
CA ALA A 111 9.08 -5.34 2.32
C ALA A 111 8.78 -4.09 1.50
N ARG A 112 7.64 -4.06 0.80
CA ARG A 112 7.23 -2.91 -0.02
C ARG A 112 6.82 -1.71 0.82
N ALA A 113 6.02 -1.91 1.87
CA ALA A 113 5.63 -0.82 2.76
C ALA A 113 6.84 -0.18 3.44
N SER A 114 7.78 -1.00 3.92
CA SER A 114 9.04 -0.51 4.50
C SER A 114 9.89 0.23 3.47
N ALA A 115 10.01 -0.35 2.27
CA ALA A 115 10.74 0.23 1.17
C ALA A 115 10.06 1.46 0.55
N LEU A 116 8.79 1.75 0.82
CA LEU A 116 8.15 3.03 0.49
C LEU A 116 8.43 4.08 1.58
N HIS A 117 8.32 3.71 2.86
CA HIS A 117 8.39 4.65 3.99
C HIS A 117 9.80 4.96 4.50
N ALA A 118 10.83 4.26 4.02
CA ALA A 118 12.21 4.35 4.51
C ALA A 118 12.31 4.01 6.00
N SER A 119 11.38 3.18 6.47
CA SER A 119 11.18 2.85 7.87
C SER A 119 10.71 1.40 7.97
N ALA A 120 11.02 0.74 9.07
CA ALA A 120 10.57 -0.64 9.29
C ALA A 120 9.07 -0.63 9.57
N TRP A 121 8.33 -1.45 8.82
CA TRP A 121 6.95 -1.80 9.14
C TRP A 121 6.96 -3.12 9.91
N GLU A 122 5.91 -3.36 10.68
CA GLU A 122 5.71 -4.58 11.46
C GLU A 122 4.32 -5.16 11.20
N VAL A 123 4.18 -6.47 11.44
CA VAL A 123 2.91 -7.18 11.32
C VAL A 123 2.37 -7.46 12.72
N THR A 124 1.17 -7.00 12.98
CA THR A 124 0.41 -7.36 14.19
C THR A 124 -0.78 -8.21 13.79
N ILE A 125 -0.93 -9.37 14.43
CA ILE A 125 -2.09 -10.24 14.27
C ILE A 125 -3.02 -9.95 15.45
N SER A 126 -4.23 -9.49 15.16
CA SER A 126 -5.28 -9.19 16.15
C SER A 126 -6.46 -10.13 16.02
#